data_AF-A0AAE9PK67-F1
#
_entry.id   AF-A0AAE9PK67-F1
#
_cell.length_a   1.000
_cell.length_b   1.000
_cell.length_c   1.000
_cell.angle_alpha   90.00
_cell.angle_beta   90.00
_cell.angle_gamma   90.00
#
_symmetry.space_group_name_H-M   'P 1'
#
loop_
_entity.id
_entity.type
_entity.pdbx_description
1 polymer ?
#
loop_
_entity_poly.entity_id
_entity_poly.type
_entity_poly.pdbx_seq_one_letter_code
_entity_poly.pdbx_strand_id
1 'polypeptide(L)'
;MSDLTPWERLRAAQLVEGDAPRDEQPHWSGRFLLGMVGWIAALFLLFFLFMAFEQLTRDPNNALAMGMVLMAAALGLNRMATRSDLWDQFVLALALAADAWLLYGLLDRLDLNVAWLWFGLTAFSLGVAALFEHWLIRLFHSFAAAILLTLALACLGLHLLALPLVMGAVALCWLQAERDPARHLLYESLTLGLALSLLVLGRLHHPLWEGGTSVLNELGSSRLPLWLNPLLSAALLLAVMVRLRLPLRYGLPLVVISAIIPGMGAGALVLVLGFYAGSLALMTLAGLLLLGFGSLYYYDLGLTLMTKSWLLLASGALLLGTRQWLKHLHNGSPS
;
A
#
# COMPACT_ATOMS: atom_id res chain seq x y z
N MET A 1 38.19 -6.86 15.20
CA MET A 1 37.32 -5.77 14.69
C MET A 1 35.89 -6.22 14.37
N SER A 2 35.62 -7.53 14.26
CA SER A 2 34.27 -8.09 14.00
C SER A 2 33.28 -7.94 15.16
N ASP A 3 33.78 -7.79 16.38
CA ASP A 3 32.96 -7.93 17.60
C ASP A 3 32.47 -6.60 18.18
N LEU A 4 32.82 -5.48 17.53
CA LEU A 4 32.31 -4.17 17.91
C LEU A 4 30.89 -3.99 17.38
N THR A 5 29.99 -3.54 18.25
CA THR A 5 28.65 -3.10 17.85
C THR A 5 28.75 -1.93 16.85
N PRO A 6 27.75 -1.71 15.98
CA PRO A 6 27.80 -0.62 15.00
C PRO A 6 28.09 0.76 15.63
N TRP A 7 27.55 1.02 16.82
CA TRP A 7 27.81 2.26 17.56
C TRP A 7 29.27 2.39 18.01
N GLU A 8 29.87 1.31 18.52
CA GLU A 8 31.27 1.30 18.91
C GLU A 8 32.21 1.49 17.71
N ARG A 9 31.83 0.98 16.52
CA ARG A 9 32.58 1.24 15.29
C ARG A 9 32.52 2.71 14.88
N LEU A 10 31.34 3.32 14.97
CA LEU A 10 31.14 4.73 14.66
C LEU A 10 31.86 5.65 15.65
N ARG A 11 31.84 5.30 16.95
CA ARG A 11 32.58 5.99 18.00
C ARG A 11 34.10 5.83 17.80
N ALA A 12 34.57 4.63 17.47
CA ALA A 12 35.99 4.37 17.17
C ALA A 12 36.47 5.11 15.91
N ALA A 13 35.57 5.34 14.95
CA ALA A 13 35.82 6.15 13.76
C ALA A 13 35.70 7.67 14.00
N GLN A 14 35.47 8.12 15.24
CA GLN A 14 35.25 9.53 15.60
C GLN A 14 34.12 10.21 14.82
N LEU A 15 33.13 9.44 14.36
CA LEU A 15 31.97 9.96 13.63
C LEU A 15 30.83 10.38 14.56
N VAL A 16 30.82 9.91 15.81
CA VAL A 16 29.75 10.15 16.78
C VAL A 16 30.31 10.21 18.20
N GLU A 17 29.75 11.09 19.03
CA GLU A 17 30.11 11.27 20.44
C GLU A 17 28.96 10.85 21.37
N GLY A 18 29.28 10.46 22.61
CA GLY A 18 28.28 10.09 23.62
C GLY A 18 27.80 8.65 23.57
N ASP A 19 26.95 8.28 24.52
CA ASP A 19 26.40 6.94 24.71
C ASP A 19 25.48 6.49 23.58
N ALA A 20 25.39 5.17 23.39
CA ALA A 20 24.51 4.60 22.38
C ALA A 20 23.07 5.10 22.64
N PRO A 21 22.38 5.62 21.62
CA PRO A 21 20.99 6.02 21.78
C PRO A 21 20.19 4.80 22.24
N ARG A 22 19.42 4.98 23.31
CA ARG A 22 18.49 3.94 23.76
C ARG A 22 17.41 3.80 22.70
N ASP A 23 17.18 2.59 22.23
CA ASP A 23 16.08 2.30 21.32
C ASP A 23 14.78 2.34 22.13
N GLU A 24 14.19 3.53 22.23
CA GLU A 24 12.91 3.76 22.91
C GLU A 24 11.72 3.38 22.01
N GLN A 25 11.96 3.02 20.74
CA GLN A 25 10.88 2.64 19.86
C GLN A 25 10.43 1.21 20.16
N PRO A 26 9.11 0.98 20.37
CA PRO A 26 8.61 -0.36 20.54
C PRO A 26 8.94 -1.20 19.31
N HIS A 27 9.44 -2.42 19.54
CA HIS A 27 9.71 -3.40 18.50
C HIS A 27 8.49 -3.57 17.58
N TRP A 28 8.70 -3.91 16.30
CA TRP A 28 7.64 -3.94 15.27
C TRP A 28 6.40 -4.76 15.69
N SER A 29 6.62 -5.83 16.46
CA SER A 29 5.55 -6.68 17.01
C SER A 29 4.65 -5.93 17.99
N GLY A 30 5.23 -5.03 18.79
CA GLY A 30 4.50 -4.14 19.70
C GLY A 30 3.64 -3.13 18.92
N ARG A 31 4.20 -2.50 17.88
CA ARG A 31 3.44 -1.57 17.01
C ARG A 31 2.28 -2.27 16.29
N PHE A 32 2.48 -3.51 15.84
CA PHE A 32 1.43 -4.30 15.20
C PHE A 32 0.30 -4.68 16.17
N LEU A 33 0.66 -5.18 17.35
CA LEU A 33 -0.31 -5.57 18.38
C LEU A 33 -1.10 -4.34 18.88
N LEU A 34 -0.42 -3.21 19.02
CA LEU A 34 -1.05 -1.94 19.37
C LEU A 34 -2.10 -1.54 18.32
N GLY A 35 -1.79 -1.63 17.02
CA GLY A 35 -2.77 -1.40 15.95
C GLY A 35 -3.99 -2.32 16.00
N MET A 36 -3.81 -3.61 16.32
CA MET A 36 -4.93 -4.54 16.50
C MET A 36 -5.81 -4.16 17.70
N VAL A 37 -5.21 -3.74 18.81
CA VAL A 37 -5.95 -3.27 19.98
C VAL A 37 -6.76 -2.02 19.65
N GLY A 38 -6.20 -1.08 18.89
CA GLY A 38 -6.93 0.11 18.43
C GLY A 38 -8.16 -0.23 17.59
N TRP A 39 -8.07 -1.22 16.69
CA TRP A 39 -9.22 -1.72 15.93
C TRP A 39 -10.29 -2.34 16.83
N ILE A 40 -9.89 -3.15 17.82
CA ILE A 40 -10.84 -3.75 18.77
C ILE A 40 -11.51 -2.65 19.62
N ALA A 41 -10.75 -1.67 20.09
CA ALA A 41 -11.27 -0.52 20.82
C ALA A 41 -12.26 0.29 19.97
N ALA A 42 -11.98 0.48 18.67
CA ALA A 42 -12.89 1.12 17.74
C ALA A 42 -14.23 0.39 17.65
N LEU A 43 -14.22 -0.95 17.58
CA LEU A 43 -15.45 -1.75 17.53
C LEU A 43 -16.28 -1.62 18.81
N PHE A 44 -15.64 -1.67 19.99
CA PHE A 44 -16.33 -1.43 21.25
C PHE A 44 -16.90 0.00 21.32
N LEU A 45 -16.09 1.00 20.96
CA LEU A 45 -16.51 2.40 20.95
C LEU A 45 -17.69 2.60 20.00
N LEU A 46 -17.62 2.05 18.79
CA LEU A 46 -18.69 2.08 17.80
C LEU A 46 -19.97 1.44 18.34
N PHE A 47 -19.87 0.24 18.91
CA PHE A 47 -21.01 -0.46 19.52
C PHE A 47 -21.66 0.39 20.62
N PHE A 48 -20.88 0.94 21.55
CA PHE A 48 -21.40 1.78 22.62
C PHE A 48 -22.00 3.08 22.09
N LEU A 49 -21.40 3.73 21.09
CA LEU A 49 -21.97 4.93 20.47
C LEU A 49 -23.30 4.65 19.77
N PHE A 50 -23.39 3.56 19.01
CA PHE A 50 -24.64 3.16 18.36
C PHE A 50 -25.76 2.86 19.38
N MET A 51 -25.41 2.20 20.50
CA MET A 51 -26.35 1.92 21.58
C MET A 51 -26.77 3.18 22.36
N ALA A 52 -25.82 4.06 22.67
CA ALA A 52 -26.07 5.27 23.45
C ALA A 52 -26.85 6.33 22.67
N PHE A 53 -26.62 6.42 21.35
CA PHE A 53 -27.21 7.43 20.47
C PHE A 53 -28.15 6.80 19.42
N GLU A 54 -28.93 5.78 19.81
CA GLU A 54 -29.87 5.10 18.92
C GLU A 54 -30.82 6.07 18.19
N GLN A 55 -31.21 7.19 18.82
CA GLN A 55 -32.04 8.18 18.15
C GLN A 55 -31.34 8.87 16.97
N LEU A 56 -30.02 9.08 17.05
CA LEU A 56 -29.24 9.69 15.97
C LEU A 56 -29.04 8.72 14.80
N THR A 57 -29.03 7.41 15.05
CA THR A 57 -28.83 6.41 13.99
C THR A 57 -30.07 6.24 13.11
N ARG A 58 -31.25 6.68 13.56
CA ARG A 58 -32.50 6.61 12.80
C ARG A 58 -32.59 7.60 11.63
N ASP A 59 -31.80 8.68 11.65
CA ASP A 59 -31.73 9.65 10.55
C ASP A 59 -30.30 9.66 9.97
N PRO A 60 -30.13 9.36 8.66
CA PRO A 60 -28.82 9.36 8.03
C PRO A 60 -28.07 10.69 8.15
N ASN A 61 -28.77 11.84 8.16
CA ASN A 61 -28.13 13.14 8.35
C ASN A 61 -27.49 13.28 9.74
N ASN A 62 -28.17 12.77 10.77
CA ASN A 62 -27.67 12.80 12.15
C ASN A 62 -26.47 11.86 12.30
N ALA A 63 -26.51 10.69 11.64
CA ALA A 63 -25.37 9.80 11.59
C ALA A 63 -24.14 10.44 10.92
N LEU A 64 -24.33 11.11 9.77
CA LEU A 64 -23.26 11.86 9.10
C LEU A 64 -22.71 12.99 9.98
N ALA A 65 -23.60 13.76 10.62
CA ALA A 65 -23.19 14.84 11.52
C ALA A 65 -22.36 14.31 12.69
N MET A 66 -22.79 13.20 13.31
CA MET A 66 -22.03 12.55 14.37
C MET A 66 -20.66 12.08 13.87
N GLY A 67 -20.59 11.40 12.72
CA GLY A 67 -19.33 10.99 12.11
C GLY A 67 -18.38 12.16 11.87
N MET A 68 -18.87 13.29 11.37
CA MET A 68 -18.08 14.51 11.18
C MET A 68 -17.58 15.10 12.51
N VAL A 69 -18.42 15.12 13.55
CA VAL A 69 -18.04 15.58 14.89
C VAL A 69 -16.96 14.69 15.49
N LEU A 70 -17.12 13.36 15.41
CA LEU A 70 -16.13 12.40 15.91
C LEU A 70 -14.80 12.52 15.16
N MET A 71 -14.84 12.70 13.83
CA MET A 71 -13.64 12.88 13.02
C MET A 71 -12.92 14.19 13.36
N ALA A 72 -13.66 15.29 13.54
CA ALA A 72 -13.11 16.57 13.98
C ALA A 72 -12.50 16.48 15.38
N ALA A 73 -13.17 15.78 16.30
CA ALA A 73 -12.64 15.50 17.64
C ALA A 73 -11.35 14.68 17.56
N ALA A 74 -11.33 13.58 16.80
CA ALA A 74 -10.13 12.77 16.60
C ALA A 74 -8.96 13.59 16.04
N LEU A 75 -9.21 14.47 15.07
CA LEU A 75 -8.19 15.36 14.52
C LEU A 75 -7.69 16.38 15.55
N GLY A 76 -8.60 16.94 16.37
CA GLY A 76 -8.25 17.84 17.46
C GLY A 76 -7.34 17.16 18.48
N LEU A 77 -7.74 15.98 18.97
CA LEU A 77 -6.97 15.18 19.93
C LEU A 77 -5.62 14.73 19.36
N ASN A 78 -5.55 14.39 18.07
CA ASN A 78 -4.30 14.05 17.38
C ASN A 78 -3.28 15.20 17.37
N ARG A 79 -3.74 16.46 17.40
CA ARG A 79 -2.86 17.65 17.42
C ARG A 79 -2.46 18.08 18.83
N MET A 80 -3.02 17.48 19.87
CA MET A 80 -2.64 17.77 21.24
C MET A 80 -1.27 17.14 21.57
N ALA A 81 -0.46 17.82 22.39
CA ALA A 81 0.92 17.42 22.67
C ALA A 81 1.07 16.18 23.58
N THR A 82 -0.02 15.55 24.00
CA THR A 82 -0.01 14.36 24.86
C THR A 82 0.25 13.10 24.04
N ARG A 83 1.52 12.67 23.95
CA ARG A 83 1.95 11.49 23.19
C ARG A 83 2.12 10.28 24.11
N SER A 84 1.02 9.65 24.51
CA SER A 84 1.05 8.35 25.20
C SER A 84 0.40 7.27 24.34
N ASP A 85 0.83 6.01 24.49
CA ASP A 85 0.31 4.90 23.70
C ASP A 85 -1.23 4.77 23.81
N LEU A 86 -1.78 4.99 25.02
CA LEU A 86 -3.22 4.99 25.26
C LEU A 86 -3.92 6.12 24.49
N TRP A 87 -3.31 7.29 24.42
CA TRP A 87 -3.86 8.43 23.70
C TRP A 87 -3.89 8.17 22.19
N ASP A 88 -2.81 7.65 21.64
CA ASP A 88 -2.70 7.25 20.24
C ASP A 88 -3.75 6.19 19.88
N GLN A 89 -3.97 5.20 20.76
CA GLN A 89 -5.03 4.19 20.55
C GLN A 89 -6.43 4.76 20.64
N PHE A 90 -6.67 5.72 21.53
CA PHE A 90 -7.97 6.37 21.62
C PHE A 90 -8.27 7.21 20.37
N VAL A 91 -7.28 7.96 19.88
CA VAL A 91 -7.39 8.75 18.63
C VAL A 91 -7.66 7.83 17.44
N LEU A 92 -6.95 6.71 17.32
CA LEU A 92 -7.19 5.70 16.29
C LEU A 92 -8.60 5.12 16.37
N ALA A 93 -9.03 4.73 17.57
CA ALA A 93 -10.37 4.16 17.78
C ALA A 93 -11.48 5.15 17.43
N LEU A 94 -11.32 6.41 17.82
CA LEU A 94 -12.28 7.48 17.54
C LEU A 94 -12.36 7.80 16.05
N ALA A 95 -11.23 7.83 15.34
CA ALA A 95 -11.19 8.05 13.90
C ALA A 95 -11.87 6.90 13.12
N LEU A 96 -11.58 5.64 13.47
CA LEU A 96 -12.21 4.47 12.84
C LEU A 96 -13.71 4.40 13.14
N ALA A 97 -14.14 4.74 14.36
CA ALA A 97 -15.56 4.85 14.68
C ALA A 97 -16.22 5.96 13.87
N ALA A 98 -15.57 7.11 13.71
CA ALA A 98 -16.07 8.20 12.89
C ALA A 98 -16.25 7.79 11.42
N ASP A 99 -15.28 7.08 10.82
CA ASP A 99 -15.40 6.53 9.47
C ASP A 99 -16.62 5.60 9.35
N ALA A 100 -16.84 4.72 10.34
CA ALA A 100 -17.99 3.82 10.34
C ALA A 100 -19.33 4.57 10.42
N TRP A 101 -19.43 5.62 11.23
CA TRP A 101 -20.62 6.49 11.31
C TRP A 101 -20.87 7.25 10.00
N LEU A 102 -19.81 7.79 9.40
CA LEU A 102 -19.89 8.46 8.10
C LEU A 102 -20.39 7.49 7.03
N LEU A 103 -19.75 6.33 6.90
CA LEU A 103 -20.17 5.30 5.95
C LEU A 103 -21.62 4.86 6.21
N TYR A 104 -21.99 4.63 7.47
CA TYR A 104 -23.36 4.25 7.83
C TYR A 104 -24.39 5.29 7.38
N GLY A 105 -24.17 6.57 7.68
CA GLY A 105 -25.08 7.65 7.26
C GLY A 105 -25.11 7.87 5.74
N LEU A 106 -24.14 7.33 5.01
CA LEU A 106 -24.10 7.32 3.56
C LEU A 106 -24.82 6.10 2.97
N LEU A 107 -24.82 4.92 3.62
CA LEU A 107 -25.27 3.63 3.05
C LEU A 107 -26.60 3.70 2.30
N ASP A 108 -27.65 4.26 2.91
CA ASP A 108 -28.99 4.33 2.31
C ASP A 108 -29.08 5.33 1.14
N ARG A 109 -28.04 6.15 0.94
CA ARG A 109 -27.92 7.16 -0.12
C ARG A 109 -26.89 6.79 -1.19
N LEU A 110 -26.15 5.69 -0.99
CA LEU A 110 -25.11 5.26 -1.93
C LEU A 110 -25.77 4.62 -3.16
N ASP A 111 -25.89 5.37 -4.26
CA ASP A 111 -25.89 4.73 -5.57
C ASP A 111 -24.45 4.32 -5.88
N LEU A 112 -24.16 3.03 -5.70
CA LEU A 112 -22.83 2.46 -5.84
C LEU A 112 -22.26 2.63 -7.27
N ASN A 113 -23.09 2.94 -8.27
CA ASN A 113 -22.66 3.14 -9.65
C ASN A 113 -22.21 4.57 -9.96
N VAL A 114 -22.32 5.49 -8.99
CA VAL A 114 -21.97 6.90 -9.20
C VAL A 114 -20.48 7.12 -8.92
N ALA A 115 -19.70 7.33 -9.97
CA ALA A 115 -18.25 7.56 -9.85
C ALA A 115 -17.88 8.74 -8.93
N TRP A 116 -18.66 9.83 -8.95
CA TRP A 116 -18.38 11.04 -8.16
C TRP A 116 -18.42 10.82 -6.65
N LEU A 117 -19.29 9.92 -6.19
CA LEU A 117 -19.38 9.52 -4.80
C LEU A 117 -18.06 8.88 -4.36
N TRP A 118 -17.55 7.92 -5.12
CA TRP A 118 -16.29 7.26 -4.82
C TRP A 118 -15.10 8.21 -4.91
N PHE A 119 -15.04 9.11 -5.89
CA PHE A 119 -14.00 10.16 -5.93
C PHE A 119 -14.07 11.09 -4.71
N GLY A 120 -15.28 11.46 -4.27
CA GLY A 120 -15.48 12.23 -3.04
C GLY A 120 -14.93 11.51 -1.81
N LEU A 121 -15.20 10.21 -1.68
CA LEU A 121 -14.66 9.37 -0.60
C LEU A 121 -13.14 9.20 -0.70
N THR A 122 -12.58 9.04 -1.90
CA THR A 122 -11.12 9.04 -2.12
C THR A 122 -10.50 10.36 -1.64
N ALA A 123 -11.07 11.49 -2.03
CA ALA A 123 -10.59 12.82 -1.64
C ALA A 123 -10.70 13.03 -0.12
N PHE A 124 -11.81 12.60 0.49
CA PHE A 124 -11.98 12.59 1.94
C PHE A 124 -10.89 11.76 2.63
N SER A 125 -10.67 10.52 2.18
CA SER A 125 -9.68 9.61 2.75
C SER A 125 -8.25 10.17 2.62
N LEU A 126 -7.91 10.75 1.47
CA LEU A 126 -6.62 11.44 1.29
C LEU A 126 -6.50 12.68 2.20
N GLY A 127 -7.59 13.42 2.39
CA GLY A 127 -7.67 14.55 3.32
C GLY A 127 -7.36 14.11 4.76
N VAL A 128 -7.98 13.02 5.23
CA VAL A 128 -7.69 12.44 6.54
C VAL A 128 -6.22 12.01 6.64
N ALA A 129 -5.71 11.29 5.64
CA ALA A 129 -4.30 10.86 5.62
C ALA A 129 -3.30 12.03 5.60
N ALA A 130 -3.68 13.18 5.03
CA ALA A 130 -2.83 14.37 5.00
C ALA A 130 -2.91 15.19 6.31
N LEU A 131 -4.08 15.25 6.95
CA LEU A 131 -4.33 16.12 8.11
C LEU A 131 -3.91 15.51 9.44
N PHE A 132 -4.00 14.19 9.59
CA PHE A 132 -3.59 13.49 10.80
C PHE A 132 -2.07 13.37 10.90
N GLU A 133 -1.55 13.26 12.11
CA GLU A 133 -0.14 13.00 12.41
C GLU A 133 0.12 11.55 12.80
N HIS A 134 -0.92 10.88 13.29
CA HIS A 134 -0.89 9.49 13.68
C HIS A 134 -0.57 8.55 12.50
N TRP A 135 0.52 7.80 12.63
CA TRP A 135 1.06 6.95 11.57
C TRP A 135 0.05 5.90 11.05
N LEU A 136 -0.69 5.23 11.95
CA LEU A 136 -1.66 4.19 11.52
C LEU A 136 -2.87 4.78 10.77
N ILE A 137 -3.32 5.98 11.15
CA ILE A 137 -4.47 6.62 10.48
C ILE A 137 -4.07 6.95 9.04
N ARG A 138 -2.89 7.54 8.86
CA ARG A 138 -2.34 7.79 7.52
C ARG A 138 -2.20 6.53 6.69
N LEU A 139 -1.71 5.44 7.29
CA LEU A 139 -1.58 4.15 6.61
C LEU A 139 -2.94 3.60 6.17
N PHE A 140 -3.93 3.54 7.07
CA PHE A 140 -5.25 2.99 6.75
C PHE A 140 -6.02 3.87 5.76
N HIS A 141 -5.96 5.19 5.87
CA HIS A 141 -6.65 6.09 4.95
C HIS A 141 -5.96 6.21 3.59
N SER A 142 -4.66 5.98 3.48
CA SER A 142 -4.00 5.84 2.16
C SER A 142 -4.33 4.51 1.50
N PHE A 143 -4.39 3.42 2.28
CA PHE A 143 -4.89 2.13 1.84
C PHE A 143 -6.35 2.22 1.34
N ALA A 144 -7.24 2.82 2.13
CA ALA A 144 -8.64 3.01 1.77
C ALA A 144 -8.80 3.90 0.54
N ALA A 145 -8.05 5.00 0.44
CA ALA A 145 -8.07 5.90 -0.72
C ALA A 145 -7.78 5.16 -2.04
N ALA A 146 -6.83 4.22 -2.05
CA ALA A 146 -6.51 3.43 -3.24
C ALA A 146 -7.65 2.48 -3.64
N ILE A 147 -8.32 1.86 -2.67
CA ILE A 147 -9.50 1.01 -2.93
C ILE A 147 -10.66 1.86 -3.46
N LEU A 148 -10.96 2.98 -2.81
CA LEU A 148 -12.03 3.91 -3.21
C LEU A 148 -11.78 4.47 -4.62
N LEU A 149 -10.52 4.79 -4.94
CA LEU A 149 -10.12 5.22 -6.29
C LEU A 149 -10.38 4.11 -7.32
N THR A 150 -10.11 2.86 -6.95
CA THR A 150 -10.37 1.71 -7.83
C THR A 150 -11.85 1.56 -8.12
N LEU A 151 -12.72 1.73 -7.11
CA LEU A 151 -14.18 1.70 -7.28
C LEU A 151 -14.68 2.87 -8.14
N ALA A 152 -14.13 4.07 -7.95
CA ALA A 152 -14.45 5.24 -8.79
C ALA A 152 -14.11 4.99 -10.26
N LEU A 153 -12.93 4.42 -10.53
CA LEU A 153 -12.51 4.06 -11.88
C LEU A 153 -13.34 2.91 -12.46
N ALA A 154 -13.79 1.96 -11.63
CA ALA A 154 -14.67 0.87 -12.06
C ALA A 154 -16.01 1.39 -12.59
N CYS A 155 -16.63 2.35 -11.90
CA CYS A 155 -17.86 3.00 -12.36
C CYS A 155 -17.71 3.70 -13.74
N LEU A 156 -16.49 4.12 -14.08
CA LEU A 156 -16.17 4.73 -15.37
C LEU A 156 -15.72 3.71 -16.43
N GLY A 157 -15.57 2.44 -16.08
CA GLY A 157 -14.98 1.40 -16.94
C GLY A 157 -13.46 1.57 -17.13
N LEU A 158 -12.78 2.30 -16.24
CA LEU A 158 -11.35 2.60 -16.28
C LEU A 158 -10.54 1.87 -15.20
N HIS A 159 -11.13 0.86 -14.54
CA HIS A 159 -10.51 0.18 -13.41
C HIS A 159 -9.12 -0.39 -13.73
N LEU A 160 -8.83 -0.80 -14.98
CA LEU A 160 -7.51 -1.26 -15.38
C LEU A 160 -6.38 -0.24 -15.18
N LEU A 161 -6.69 1.05 -15.00
CA LEU A 161 -5.69 2.08 -14.65
C LEU A 161 -5.39 2.13 -13.14
N ALA A 162 -6.20 1.52 -12.29
CA ALA A 162 -6.06 1.65 -10.84
C ALA A 162 -4.72 1.10 -10.34
N LEU A 163 -4.33 -0.11 -10.75
CA LEU A 163 -3.04 -0.70 -10.35
C LEU A 163 -1.84 0.17 -10.75
N PRO A 164 -1.65 0.58 -12.03
CA PRO A 164 -0.52 1.44 -12.39
C PRO A 164 -0.60 2.84 -11.74
N LEU A 165 -1.79 3.40 -11.53
CA LEU A 165 -1.93 4.68 -10.82
C LEU A 165 -1.46 4.58 -9.35
N VAL A 166 -1.87 3.52 -8.64
CA VAL A 166 -1.45 3.29 -7.26
C VAL A 166 0.05 2.97 -7.19
N MET A 167 0.59 2.19 -8.12
CA MET A 167 2.04 1.98 -8.25
C MET A 167 2.80 3.30 -8.45
N GLY A 168 2.28 4.17 -9.32
CA GLY A 168 2.82 5.52 -9.52
C GLY A 168 2.77 6.34 -8.24
N ALA A 169 1.66 6.30 -7.50
CA ALA A 169 1.53 6.99 -6.22
C ALA A 169 2.51 6.46 -5.16
N VAL A 170 2.72 5.14 -5.07
CA VAL A 170 3.75 4.53 -4.21
C VAL A 170 5.13 5.07 -4.56
N ALA A 171 5.51 5.03 -5.84
CA ALA A 171 6.81 5.50 -6.30
C ALA A 171 7.00 7.01 -6.06
N LEU A 172 5.97 7.82 -6.28
CA LEU A 172 6.00 9.26 -6.03
C LEU A 172 6.14 9.57 -4.54
N CYS A 173 5.34 8.95 -3.67
CA CYS A 173 5.44 9.14 -2.22
C CYS A 173 6.84 8.77 -1.73
N TRP A 174 7.36 7.63 -2.18
CA TRP A 174 8.70 7.19 -1.82
C TRP A 174 9.78 8.19 -2.30
N LEU A 175 9.73 8.63 -3.56
CA LEU A 175 10.67 9.64 -4.09
C LEU A 175 10.57 10.98 -3.37
N GLN A 176 9.39 11.35 -2.86
CA GLN A 176 9.20 12.55 -2.06
C GLN A 176 9.74 12.39 -0.64
N ALA A 177 9.66 11.20 -0.05
CA ALA A 177 10.28 10.88 1.24
C ALA A 177 11.80 11.10 1.22
N GLU A 178 12.44 10.80 0.09
CA GLU A 178 13.87 11.04 -0.13
C GLU A 178 14.21 12.53 -0.34
N ARG A 179 13.30 13.30 -0.95
CA ARG A 179 13.53 14.73 -1.24
C ARG A 179 13.25 15.64 -0.05
N ASP A 180 12.29 15.29 0.79
CA ASP A 180 11.85 16.08 1.94
C ASP A 180 11.93 15.26 3.24
N PRO A 181 13.13 15.20 3.86
CA PRO A 181 13.33 14.47 5.11
C PRO A 181 12.44 14.96 6.26
N ALA A 182 12.02 16.24 6.26
CA ALA A 182 11.18 16.79 7.31
C ALA A 182 9.78 16.17 7.33
N ARG A 183 9.32 15.65 6.19
CA ARG A 183 8.02 14.97 6.04
C ARG A 183 8.17 13.46 5.80
N HIS A 184 9.33 12.89 6.12
CA HIS A 184 9.62 11.48 5.87
C HIS A 184 8.54 10.55 6.45
N LEU A 185 8.15 10.73 7.72
CA LEU A 185 7.13 9.91 8.39
C LEU A 185 5.75 9.98 7.70
N LEU A 186 5.41 11.12 7.10
CA LEU A 186 4.18 11.25 6.32
C LEU A 186 4.28 10.36 5.08
N TYR A 187 5.31 10.55 4.26
CA TYR A 187 5.45 9.82 3.01
C TYR A 187 5.68 8.32 3.22
N GLU A 188 6.37 7.93 4.29
CA GLU A 188 6.57 6.53 4.66
C GLU A 188 5.23 5.84 4.95
N SER A 189 4.40 6.43 5.80
CA SER A 189 3.07 5.88 6.14
C SER A 189 2.15 5.76 4.92
N LEU A 190 2.16 6.76 4.03
CA LEU A 190 1.42 6.73 2.76
C LEU A 190 1.96 5.64 1.83
N THR A 191 3.28 5.53 1.69
CA THR A 191 3.92 4.53 0.82
C THR A 191 3.55 3.12 1.26
N LEU A 192 3.58 2.84 2.57
CA LEU A 192 3.20 1.54 3.12
C LEU A 192 1.71 1.23 2.95
N GLY A 193 0.82 2.19 3.23
CA GLY A 193 -0.62 2.00 3.05
C GLY A 193 -1.02 1.79 1.58
N LEU A 194 -0.46 2.59 0.68
CA LEU A 194 -0.64 2.42 -0.77
C LEU A 194 -0.07 1.08 -1.25
N ALA A 195 1.14 0.69 -0.82
CA ALA A 195 1.71 -0.59 -1.20
C ALA A 195 0.89 -1.77 -0.65
N LEU A 196 0.31 -1.64 0.55
CA LEU A 196 -0.57 -2.65 1.14
C LEU A 196 -1.83 -2.83 0.30
N SER A 197 -2.36 -1.73 -0.25
CA SER A 197 -3.57 -1.77 -1.09
C SER A 197 -3.36 -2.55 -2.38
N LEU A 198 -2.12 -2.64 -2.89
CA LEU A 198 -1.79 -3.41 -4.09
C LEU A 198 -2.12 -4.90 -3.94
N LEU A 199 -2.07 -5.46 -2.72
CA LEU A 199 -2.49 -6.84 -2.44
C LEU A 199 -3.98 -7.04 -2.72
N VAL A 200 -4.80 -6.09 -2.27
CA VAL A 200 -6.25 -6.13 -2.43
C VAL A 200 -6.63 -5.86 -3.89
N LEU A 201 -5.98 -4.88 -4.52
CA LEU A 201 -6.20 -4.56 -5.93
C LEU A 201 -5.94 -5.78 -6.83
N GLY A 202 -4.94 -6.61 -6.53
CA GLY A 202 -4.72 -7.84 -7.29
C GLY A 202 -5.92 -8.79 -7.29
N ARG A 203 -6.62 -8.90 -6.16
CA ARG A 203 -7.86 -9.70 -6.05
C ARG A 203 -9.03 -9.05 -6.77
N LEU A 204 -9.19 -7.73 -6.65
CA LEU A 204 -10.30 -7.00 -7.27
C LEU A 204 -10.23 -7.03 -8.81
N HIS A 205 -9.03 -7.02 -9.38
CA HIS A 205 -8.83 -7.04 -10.83
C HIS A 205 -8.91 -8.43 -11.47
N HIS A 206 -9.06 -9.51 -10.72
CA HIS A 206 -9.22 -10.86 -11.29
C HIS A 206 -10.51 -10.92 -12.12
N PRO A 207 -10.53 -11.41 -13.39
CA PRO A 207 -9.49 -12.17 -14.05
C PRO A 207 -8.37 -11.31 -14.64
N LEU A 208 -7.19 -11.90 -14.71
CA LEU A 208 -6.01 -11.24 -15.27
C LEU A 208 -5.95 -11.38 -16.80
N TRP A 209 -6.80 -12.23 -17.38
CA TRP A 209 -6.90 -12.54 -18.81
C TRP A 209 -8.35 -12.53 -19.34
N GLU A 210 -8.47 -12.53 -20.67
CA GLU A 210 -9.77 -12.58 -21.37
C GLU A 210 -10.55 -13.85 -21.00
N GLY A 211 -11.83 -13.70 -20.63
CA GLY A 211 -12.76 -14.82 -20.39
C GLY A 211 -13.19 -15.07 -18.94
N GLY A 212 -12.68 -14.33 -17.95
CA GLY A 212 -13.18 -14.41 -16.57
C GLY A 212 -14.10 -13.25 -16.16
N THR A 213 -14.68 -13.32 -14.97
CA THR A 213 -15.54 -12.28 -14.40
C THR A 213 -14.86 -11.57 -13.23
N SER A 214 -14.69 -10.24 -13.33
CA SER A 214 -14.21 -9.41 -12.22
C SER A 214 -15.37 -8.91 -11.37
N VAL A 215 -15.14 -8.85 -10.05
CA VAL A 215 -16.06 -8.21 -9.09
C VAL A 215 -16.31 -6.75 -9.49
N LEU A 216 -15.32 -6.09 -10.09
CA LEU A 216 -15.44 -4.69 -10.56
C LEU A 216 -16.31 -4.56 -11.81
N ASN A 217 -16.54 -5.63 -12.58
CA ASN A 217 -17.41 -5.58 -13.75
C ASN A 217 -18.88 -5.37 -13.37
N GLU A 218 -19.28 -5.66 -12.12
CA GLU A 218 -20.62 -5.33 -11.61
C GLU A 218 -20.86 -3.81 -11.58
N LEU A 219 -19.81 -3.03 -11.33
CA LEU A 219 -19.86 -1.55 -11.31
C LEU A 219 -19.72 -0.95 -12.72
N GLY A 220 -19.05 -1.63 -13.63
CA GLY A 220 -18.87 -1.19 -15.00
C GLY A 220 -17.90 -2.05 -15.79
N SER A 221 -18.30 -2.43 -17.01
CA SER A 221 -17.42 -3.14 -17.93
C SER A 221 -16.19 -2.32 -18.29
N SER A 222 -15.03 -2.97 -18.40
CA SER A 222 -13.80 -2.29 -18.81
C SER A 222 -13.95 -1.73 -20.23
N ARG A 223 -13.61 -0.44 -20.40
CA ARG A 223 -13.47 0.23 -21.69
C ARG A 223 -12.05 0.14 -22.25
N LEU A 224 -11.12 -0.34 -21.43
CA LEU A 224 -9.70 -0.43 -21.75
C LEU A 224 -9.30 -1.88 -22.03
N PRO A 225 -8.32 -2.10 -22.92
CA PRO A 225 -7.83 -3.43 -23.21
C PRO A 225 -7.01 -3.98 -22.04
N LEU A 226 -7.15 -5.29 -21.76
CA LEU A 226 -6.50 -5.97 -20.62
C LEU A 226 -4.97 -5.87 -20.65
N TRP A 227 -4.36 -5.89 -21.84
CA TRP A 227 -2.90 -5.78 -22.01
C TRP A 227 -2.34 -4.41 -21.60
N LEU A 228 -3.17 -3.38 -21.46
CA LEU A 228 -2.72 -2.04 -21.08
C LEU A 228 -2.16 -2.02 -19.65
N ASN A 229 -2.79 -2.73 -18.72
CA ASN A 229 -2.41 -2.74 -17.30
C ASN A 229 -0.98 -3.27 -17.06
N PRO A 230 -0.59 -4.47 -17.54
CA PRO A 230 0.77 -4.97 -17.35
C PRO A 230 1.82 -4.11 -18.07
N LEU A 231 1.51 -3.58 -19.26
CA LEU A 231 2.43 -2.69 -19.98
C LEU A 231 2.70 -1.39 -19.22
N LEU A 232 1.65 -0.73 -18.69
CA LEU A 232 1.82 0.48 -17.88
C LEU A 232 2.56 0.19 -16.59
N SER A 233 2.28 -0.93 -15.94
CA SER A 233 2.96 -1.37 -14.73
C SER A 233 4.46 -1.62 -14.97
N ALA A 234 4.80 -2.26 -16.09
CA ALA A 234 6.18 -2.49 -16.51
C ALA A 234 6.90 -1.19 -16.92
N ALA A 235 6.20 -0.28 -17.61
CA ALA A 235 6.74 1.03 -17.97
C ALA A 235 7.05 1.88 -16.73
N LEU A 236 6.18 1.84 -15.71
CA LEU A 236 6.43 2.50 -14.43
C LEU A 236 7.62 1.89 -13.69
N LEU A 237 7.72 0.57 -13.63
CA LEU A 237 8.89 -0.12 -13.07
C LEU A 237 10.19 0.33 -13.77
N LEU A 238 10.19 0.33 -15.11
CA LEU A 238 11.33 0.79 -15.90
C LEU A 238 11.67 2.26 -15.60
N ALA A 239 10.66 3.14 -15.53
CA ALA A 239 10.85 4.54 -15.21
C ALA A 239 11.48 4.74 -13.82
N VAL A 240 11.05 3.99 -12.80
CA VAL A 240 11.66 3.98 -11.47
C VAL A 240 13.10 3.52 -11.53
N MET A 241 13.37 2.41 -12.23
CA MET A 241 14.73 1.89 -12.38
C MET A 241 15.69 2.90 -13.04
N VAL A 242 15.24 3.57 -14.10
CA VAL A 242 15.98 4.65 -14.77
C VAL A 242 16.21 5.82 -13.81
N ARG A 243 15.16 6.23 -13.07
CA ARG A 243 15.23 7.36 -12.13
C ARG A 243 16.20 7.12 -10.98
N LEU A 244 16.31 5.87 -10.52
CA LEU A 244 17.23 5.40 -9.49
C LEU A 244 18.62 5.04 -10.03
N ARG A 245 18.84 5.19 -11.35
CA ARG A 245 20.09 4.84 -12.05
C ARG A 245 20.52 3.38 -11.80
N LEU A 246 19.55 2.48 -11.69
CA LEU A 246 19.83 1.06 -11.54
C LEU A 246 20.37 0.48 -12.86
N PRO A 247 21.28 -0.51 -12.79
CA PRO A 247 21.83 -1.14 -13.99
C PRO A 247 20.75 -1.90 -14.76
N LEU A 248 20.22 -1.27 -15.82
CA LEU A 248 19.08 -1.77 -16.59
C LEU A 248 19.30 -3.17 -17.15
N ARG A 249 20.53 -3.51 -17.55
CA ARG A 249 20.91 -4.85 -18.03
C ARG A 249 20.49 -5.99 -17.10
N TYR A 250 20.42 -5.73 -15.80
CA TYR A 250 20.11 -6.75 -14.80
C TYR A 250 18.64 -6.77 -14.36
N GLY A 251 17.92 -5.65 -14.51
CA GLY A 251 16.49 -5.60 -14.18
C GLY A 251 15.54 -5.53 -15.37
N LEU A 252 16.04 -5.41 -16.60
CA LEU A 252 15.23 -5.58 -17.82
C LEU A 252 14.48 -6.94 -17.85
N PRO A 253 15.07 -8.07 -17.41
CA PRO A 253 14.32 -9.31 -17.20
C PRO A 253 13.08 -9.14 -16.32
N LEU A 254 13.19 -8.39 -15.22
CA LEU A 254 12.09 -8.14 -14.30
C LEU A 254 11.00 -7.27 -14.94
N VAL A 255 11.39 -6.28 -15.75
CA VAL A 255 10.48 -5.45 -16.55
C VAL A 255 9.74 -6.29 -17.59
N VAL A 256 10.43 -7.17 -18.30
CA VAL A 256 9.83 -8.07 -19.30
C VAL A 256 8.83 -9.01 -18.65
N ILE A 257 9.18 -9.63 -17.52
CA ILE A 257 8.26 -10.50 -16.78
C ILE A 257 7.03 -9.71 -16.32
N SER A 258 7.22 -8.48 -15.85
CA SER A 258 6.14 -7.59 -15.42
C SER A 258 5.18 -7.18 -16.55
N ALA A 259 5.68 -7.10 -17.78
CA ALA A 259 4.90 -6.79 -18.97
C ALA A 259 4.08 -7.98 -19.48
N ILE A 260 4.55 -9.21 -19.21
CA ILE A 260 3.93 -10.45 -19.69
C ILE A 260 2.94 -11.02 -18.66
N ILE A 261 3.29 -10.95 -17.37
CA ILE A 261 2.49 -11.52 -16.29
C ILE A 261 1.79 -10.38 -15.54
N PRO A 262 0.47 -10.22 -15.69
CA PRO A 262 -0.29 -9.18 -15.00
C PRO A 262 -0.09 -9.23 -13.49
N GLY A 263 0.05 -8.05 -12.86
CA GLY A 263 0.27 -7.90 -11.42
C GLY A 263 1.71 -8.06 -10.95
N MET A 264 2.58 -8.76 -11.69
CA MET A 264 4.00 -8.92 -11.30
C MET A 264 4.74 -7.58 -11.21
N GLY A 265 4.36 -6.59 -12.03
CA GLY A 265 4.93 -5.25 -11.99
C GLY A 265 4.77 -4.55 -10.64
N ALA A 266 3.66 -4.77 -9.94
CA ALA A 266 3.42 -4.19 -8.61
C ALA A 266 4.39 -4.75 -7.57
N GLY A 267 4.51 -6.07 -7.50
CA GLY A 267 5.46 -6.73 -6.60
C GLY A 267 6.92 -6.38 -6.91
N ALA A 268 7.28 -6.34 -8.20
CA ALA A 268 8.62 -5.96 -8.66
C ALA A 268 8.98 -4.51 -8.31
N LEU A 269 8.04 -3.56 -8.49
CA LEU A 269 8.27 -2.15 -8.14
C LEU A 269 8.47 -1.98 -6.64
N VAL A 270 7.60 -2.58 -5.83
CA VAL A 270 7.74 -2.50 -4.36
C VAL A 270 9.03 -3.19 -3.89
N LEU A 271 9.44 -4.29 -4.54
CA LEU A 271 10.72 -4.96 -4.25
C LEU A 271 11.91 -4.04 -4.52
N VAL A 272 11.94 -3.39 -5.69
CA VAL A 272 13.01 -2.47 -6.07
C VAL A 272 13.10 -1.30 -5.11
N LEU A 273 11.96 -0.67 -4.77
CA LEU A 273 11.93 0.42 -3.80
C LEU A 273 12.35 -0.04 -2.40
N GLY A 274 11.84 -1.18 -1.93
CA GLY A 274 12.18 -1.74 -0.62
C GLY A 274 13.65 -2.11 -0.49
N PHE A 275 14.22 -2.74 -1.52
CA PHE A 275 15.64 -3.05 -1.56
C PHE A 275 16.51 -1.79 -1.59
N TYR A 276 16.16 -0.80 -2.43
CA TYR A 276 16.91 0.46 -2.52
C TYR A 276 16.86 1.24 -1.21
N ALA A 277 15.70 1.27 -0.54
CA ALA A 277 15.52 1.94 0.74
C ALA A 277 16.08 1.17 1.95
N GLY A 278 16.48 -0.10 1.79
CA GLY A 278 16.79 -0.98 2.92
C GLY A 278 15.60 -1.23 3.85
N SER A 279 14.36 -1.08 3.36
CA SER A 279 13.14 -1.20 4.16
C SER A 279 12.65 -2.64 4.20
N LEU A 280 12.80 -3.29 5.37
CA LEU A 280 12.28 -4.64 5.58
C LEU A 280 10.76 -4.71 5.35
N ALA A 281 10.01 -3.68 5.75
CA ALA A 281 8.55 -3.64 5.58
C ALA A 281 8.13 -3.64 4.11
N LEU A 282 8.80 -2.87 3.25
CA LEU A 282 8.53 -2.89 1.82
C LEU A 282 9.00 -4.21 1.18
N MET A 283 10.13 -4.77 1.62
CA MET A 283 10.62 -6.04 1.11
C MET A 283 9.71 -7.23 1.47
N THR A 284 9.18 -7.27 2.70
CA THR A 284 8.21 -8.31 3.11
C THR A 284 6.92 -8.17 2.34
N LEU A 285 6.43 -6.94 2.18
CA LEU A 285 5.24 -6.65 1.40
C LEU A 285 5.41 -6.99 -0.09
N ALA A 286 6.59 -6.74 -0.65
CA ALA A 286 6.93 -7.17 -2.00
C ALA A 286 6.92 -8.69 -2.13
N GLY A 287 7.46 -9.42 -1.15
CA GLY A 287 7.37 -10.88 -1.09
C GLY A 287 5.92 -11.36 -1.08
N LEU A 288 5.07 -10.76 -0.25
CA LEU A 288 3.64 -11.05 -0.21
C LEU A 288 2.94 -10.73 -1.54
N LEU A 289 3.28 -9.61 -2.18
CA LEU A 289 2.74 -9.21 -3.49
C LEU A 289 3.12 -10.22 -4.57
N LEU A 290 4.40 -10.59 -4.66
CA LEU A 290 4.88 -11.56 -5.65
C LEU A 290 4.24 -12.94 -5.43
N LEU A 291 4.12 -13.40 -4.18
CA LEU A 291 3.41 -14.64 -3.86
C LEU A 291 1.91 -14.55 -4.16
N GLY A 292 1.27 -13.45 -3.79
CA GLY A 292 -0.16 -13.21 -3.99
C GLY A 292 -0.52 -13.16 -5.47
N PHE A 293 0.16 -12.33 -6.26
CA PHE A 293 -0.04 -12.25 -7.71
C PHE A 293 0.38 -13.53 -8.43
N GLY A 294 1.45 -14.19 -8.00
CA GLY A 294 1.83 -15.51 -8.53
C GLY A 294 0.76 -16.56 -8.29
N SER A 295 0.15 -16.57 -7.10
CA SER A 295 -0.97 -17.46 -6.76
C SER A 295 -2.22 -17.15 -7.60
N LEU A 296 -2.62 -15.86 -7.70
CA LEU A 296 -3.76 -15.45 -8.53
C LEU A 296 -3.55 -15.83 -10.00
N TYR A 297 -2.36 -15.60 -10.55
CA TYR A 297 -2.02 -16.02 -11.90
C TYR A 297 -2.11 -17.55 -12.08
N TYR A 298 -1.61 -18.31 -11.11
CA TYR A 298 -1.67 -19.77 -11.16
C TYR A 298 -3.10 -20.31 -11.15
N TYR A 299 -4.02 -19.69 -10.40
CA TYR A 299 -5.42 -20.12 -10.31
C TYR A 299 -6.36 -19.49 -11.34
N ASP A 300 -5.92 -18.50 -12.14
CA ASP A 300 -6.77 -17.86 -13.14
C ASP A 300 -7.11 -18.80 -14.32
N LEU A 301 -8.38 -19.15 -14.52
CA LEU A 301 -8.77 -20.15 -15.53
C LEU A 301 -8.66 -19.66 -16.98
N GLY A 302 -8.34 -18.38 -17.22
CA GLY A 302 -8.24 -17.79 -18.57
C GLY A 302 -7.10 -18.35 -19.45
N LEU A 303 -6.09 -19.00 -18.86
CA LEU A 303 -4.97 -19.61 -19.60
C LEU A 303 -4.89 -21.12 -19.34
N THR A 304 -4.50 -21.87 -20.36
CA THR A 304 -4.22 -23.31 -20.20
C THR A 304 -3.06 -23.53 -19.23
N LEU A 305 -3.11 -24.65 -18.49
CA LEU A 305 -2.05 -25.02 -17.54
C LEU A 305 -0.68 -25.13 -18.23
N MET A 306 -0.66 -25.59 -19.50
CA MET A 306 0.56 -25.69 -20.30
C MET A 306 1.18 -24.31 -20.56
N THR A 307 0.38 -23.33 -21.01
CA THR A 307 0.85 -21.96 -21.25
C THR A 307 1.44 -21.35 -19.98
N LYS A 308 0.77 -21.54 -18.84
CA LYS A 308 1.25 -21.04 -17.54
C LYS A 308 2.60 -21.65 -17.16
N SER A 309 2.74 -22.96 -17.29
CA SER A 309 3.98 -23.68 -16.99
C SER A 309 5.14 -23.20 -17.87
N TRP A 310 4.91 -22.99 -19.18
CA TRP A 310 5.94 -22.46 -20.07
C TRP A 310 6.38 -21.04 -19.69
N LEU A 311 5.42 -20.17 -19.36
CA LEU A 311 5.73 -18.80 -18.92
C LEU A 311 6.50 -18.77 -17.60
N LEU A 312 6.11 -19.60 -16.63
CA LEU A 312 6.82 -19.72 -15.35
C LEU A 312 8.23 -20.30 -15.55
N LEU A 313 8.39 -21.34 -16.38
CA LEU A 313 9.69 -21.92 -16.70
C LEU A 313 10.59 -20.91 -17.41
N ALA A 314 10.08 -20.20 -18.42
CA ALA A 314 10.83 -19.18 -19.15
C ALA A 314 11.24 -18.03 -18.24
N SER A 315 10.34 -17.54 -17.39
CA SER A 315 10.64 -16.46 -16.43
C SER A 315 11.68 -16.89 -15.39
N GLY A 316 11.57 -18.11 -14.85
CA GLY A 316 12.56 -18.69 -13.94
C GLY A 316 13.92 -18.88 -14.60
N ALA A 317 13.97 -19.43 -15.82
CA ALA A 317 15.20 -19.60 -16.59
C ALA A 317 15.87 -18.25 -16.90
N LEU A 318 15.09 -17.23 -17.25
CA LEU A 318 15.56 -15.87 -17.50
C LEU A 318 16.22 -15.27 -16.24
N LEU A 319 15.55 -15.36 -15.08
CA LEU A 319 16.06 -14.82 -13.81
C LEU A 319 17.28 -15.59 -13.27
N LEU A 320 17.29 -16.92 -13.41
CA LEU A 320 18.43 -17.74 -13.02
C LEU A 320 19.62 -17.53 -13.94
N GLY A 321 19.38 -17.41 -15.25
CA GLY A 321 20.41 -17.10 -16.24
C GLY A 321 21.07 -15.75 -15.98
N THR A 322 20.28 -14.72 -15.67
CA THR A 322 20.81 -13.39 -15.33
C THR A 322 21.60 -13.41 -14.02
N ARG A 323 21.12 -14.13 -13.00
CA ARG A 323 21.86 -14.35 -11.75
C ARG A 323 23.19 -15.07 -11.99
N GLN A 324 23.21 -16.13 -12.80
CA GLN A 324 24.43 -16.89 -13.05
C GLN A 324 25.43 -16.05 -13.85
N TRP A 325 24.96 -15.29 -14.83
CA TRP A 325 25.77 -14.34 -15.57
C TRP A 325 26.39 -13.27 -14.65
N LEU A 326 25.60 -12.71 -13.74
CA LEU A 326 26.09 -11.78 -12.71
C LEU A 326 27.22 -12.36 -11.86
N LYS A 327 27.07 -13.62 -11.41
CA LYS A 327 28.13 -14.31 -10.66
C LYS A 327 29.41 -14.50 -11.48
N HIS A 328 29.29 -14.88 -12.76
CA HIS A 328 30.45 -15.04 -13.63
C HIS A 328 31.17 -13.72 -13.89
N LEU A 329 30.44 -12.62 -14.09
CA LEU A 329 31.04 -11.29 -14.26
C LEU A 329 31.77 -10.83 -12.99
N HIS A 330 31.22 -11.12 -11.81
CA HIS A 330 31.83 -10.73 -10.53
C HIS A 330 33.07 -11.58 -10.20
N ASN A 331 33.08 -12.87 -10.57
CA ASN A 331 34.25 -13.72 -10.41
C ASN A 331 35.35 -13.46 -11.46
N GLY A 332 35.07 -12.66 -12.49
CA GLY A 332 36.00 -12.31 -13.57
C GLY A 332 36.69 -10.95 -13.42
N SER A 333 36.37 -10.16 -12.38
CA SER A 333 37.08 -8.92 -12.06
C SER A 333 38.22 -9.21 -11.08
N PRO A 334 39.50 -9.15 -11.48
CA PRO A 334 40.59 -9.13 -10.50
C PRO A 334 40.47 -7.86 -9.65
N SER A 335 40.60 -8.04 -8.34
CA SER A 335 40.66 -6.98 -7.31
C SER A 335 41.78 -5.99 -7.56
#